data_AF-A0A2M7BHI9-F1
#
_entry.id   AF-A0A2M7BHI9-F1
#
_cell.length_a   1.000
_cell.length_b   1.000
_cell.length_c   1.000
_cell.angle_alpha   90.00
_cell.angle_beta   90.00
_cell.angle_gamma   90.00
#
_symmetry.space_group_name_H-M   'P 1'
#
loop_
_entity.id
_entity.type
_entity.pdbx_description
1 polymer ?
#
loop_
_entity_poly.entity_id
_entity_poly.type
_entity_poly.pdbx_seq_one_letter_code
_entity_poly.pdbx_strand_id
1 'polypeptide(L)'
;MTIRFLTTLTLLWIGLSGAAFAQGAAGMPLPPGDDRDSLRSALTITPGELELGALGPGDEAKAIFYVKNAGSGKQGGTIAGPEGWTPTGNQNLSAIIGEEPEPFRIHLIYVKEAGQGKKRSCSLILRLEAAGQSVAFRRDVPAGDLRETIRFATADGSQAVSFHARLAELQSAPLLEAEPIRIDFGTVHAGDLISKRILVKNRGRESLKWRVGVAGTRGMPATAMPPVGRYVSFRHEPAVTGPYTLTGQIREDLELTGTWAEEGGYPFGQGEQNTLRYRFTGTGILLYFWKSPDGGPFSVFLDEQFMDIIDGFAERRERAEVLIADSQPDGPHLLTIVNGGEKVTLEGVQLFGKPIQRGPRGWVTVFPDSGVTTRETDYINVALNTRQLLPGIYGGHVFFTSNGGDADVQVFLDVAAETQPRFMNVHRYLAGFDYLYTTNPQAEATRLQVKGYRHTGIAFRLFSPGTPGTTDFFRWFNPSKGDHFYSYDPKGGKPLPGYLFEGSIGNIGTSRLTGTRELYRWFNPTTNGHFYTTEQGGEGITKKGYRFDGIAGFVR
;
A
#
# COMPACT_ATOMS: atom_id res chain seq x y z
N MET A 1 59.52 -3.62 24.83
CA MET A 1 58.21 -3.61 25.53
C MET A 1 57.20 -4.17 24.56
N THR A 2 56.99 -5.48 24.62
CA THR A 2 55.83 -6.16 25.27
C THR A 2 54.55 -6.07 24.45
N ILE A 3 53.79 -7.12 24.13
CA ILE A 3 53.94 -8.59 24.08
C ILE A 3 52.80 -9.00 23.11
N ARG A 4 53.04 -9.93 22.18
CA ARG A 4 52.01 -10.72 21.47
C ARG A 4 52.24 -12.17 21.86
N PHE A 5 51.18 -12.90 22.19
CA PHE A 5 51.24 -14.36 22.19
C PHE A 5 49.96 -14.98 21.63
N LEU A 6 50.18 -15.76 20.58
CA LEU A 6 49.33 -16.80 20.02
C LEU A 6 50.00 -18.11 20.44
N THR A 7 49.28 -19.10 20.96
CA THR A 7 49.67 -20.53 20.82
C THR A 7 48.53 -21.49 21.14
N THR A 8 48.40 -22.45 20.22
CA THR A 8 47.68 -23.72 20.20
C THR A 8 48.12 -24.74 21.26
N LEU A 9 47.25 -25.69 21.65
CA LEU A 9 47.61 -27.12 21.67
C LEU A 9 46.42 -28.07 21.80
N THR A 10 46.54 -29.21 21.12
CA THR A 10 45.59 -30.31 20.93
C THR A 10 45.98 -31.53 21.78
N LEU A 11 44.95 -32.28 22.23
CA LEU A 11 44.84 -33.74 22.44
C LEU A 11 45.88 -34.53 23.27
N LEU A 12 45.39 -35.28 24.27
CA LEU A 12 45.92 -36.61 24.58
C LEU A 12 44.82 -37.59 25.06
N TRP A 13 44.79 -38.74 24.37
CA TRP A 13 44.09 -39.99 24.69
C TRP A 13 44.81 -40.78 25.79
N ILE A 14 44.05 -41.50 26.64
CA ILE A 14 44.51 -42.74 27.28
C ILE A 14 43.36 -43.75 27.22
N GLY A 15 43.63 -44.95 26.68
CA GLY A 15 42.69 -46.05 26.57
C GLY A 15 43.12 -47.31 27.35
N LEU A 16 42.11 -48.18 27.58
CA LEU A 16 42.10 -49.66 27.59
C LEU A 16 43.03 -50.38 28.61
N SER A 17 42.70 -51.50 29.28
CA SER A 17 41.73 -52.59 29.03
C SER A 17 41.83 -53.67 30.16
N GLY A 18 40.82 -54.55 30.27
CA GLY A 18 40.94 -55.94 30.79
C GLY A 18 39.99 -56.31 31.95
N ALA A 19 38.78 -56.85 31.71
CA ALA A 19 38.41 -58.28 31.64
C ALA A 19 38.56 -59.03 33.00
N ALA A 20 37.46 -59.27 33.76
CA ALA A 20 36.48 -60.37 33.69
C ALA A 20 36.84 -61.59 34.56
N PHE A 21 36.00 -61.94 35.55
CA PHE A 21 35.32 -63.25 35.72
C PHE A 21 34.42 -63.27 36.98
N ALA A 22 33.40 -64.12 36.89
CA ALA A 22 32.10 -64.13 37.59
C ALA A 22 32.06 -64.82 38.98
N GLN A 23 31.02 -64.49 39.78
CA GLN A 23 30.01 -65.45 40.28
C GLN A 23 28.93 -64.77 41.16
N GLY A 24 27.66 -65.16 41.00
CA GLY A 24 26.65 -65.13 42.07
C GLY A 24 25.39 -64.28 41.84
N ALA A 25 24.30 -64.93 41.42
CA ALA A 25 22.89 -64.47 41.38
C ALA A 25 22.34 -64.12 42.79
N ALA A 26 21.21 -63.44 43.05
CA ALA A 26 20.11 -62.86 42.30
C ALA A 26 19.40 -61.82 43.20
N GLY A 27 18.76 -60.81 42.60
CA GLY A 27 17.80 -59.91 43.25
C GLY A 27 17.41 -58.78 42.30
N MET A 28 16.23 -58.89 41.66
CA MET A 28 15.72 -57.85 40.76
C MET A 28 15.45 -56.52 41.51
N PRO A 29 15.88 -55.37 40.97
CA PRO A 29 15.29 -54.08 41.32
C PRO A 29 14.24 -53.66 40.28
N LEU A 30 13.07 -53.23 40.79
CA LEU A 30 12.05 -52.50 40.03
C LEU A 30 12.65 -51.22 39.42
N PRO A 31 12.27 -50.80 38.20
CA PRO A 31 12.73 -49.53 37.64
C PRO A 31 12.11 -48.35 38.41
N PRO A 32 12.87 -47.26 38.64
CA PRO A 32 12.34 -46.04 39.23
C PRO A 32 11.30 -45.42 38.30
N GLY A 33 10.16 -45.05 38.88
CA GLY A 33 9.06 -44.39 38.20
C GLY A 33 9.52 -43.09 37.54
N ASP A 34 9.10 -42.96 36.28
CA ASP A 34 9.23 -41.80 35.42
C ASP A 34 8.64 -40.56 36.14
N ASP A 35 9.51 -39.59 36.45
CA ASP A 35 9.15 -38.25 36.93
C ASP A 35 8.30 -37.55 35.86
N ARG A 36 6.99 -37.83 35.86
CA ARG A 36 5.99 -37.11 35.05
C ARG A 36 5.35 -35.98 35.85
N ASP A 37 6.17 -35.11 36.41
CA ASP A 37 5.69 -33.87 37.02
C ASP A 37 6.69 -32.73 36.78
N SER A 38 6.58 -32.06 35.62
CA SER A 38 6.82 -30.60 35.44
C SER A 38 6.82 -30.15 33.95
N LEU A 39 5.60 -29.89 33.44
CA LEU A 39 5.15 -28.74 32.62
C LEU A 39 6.14 -27.98 31.69
N ARG A 40 5.75 -27.84 30.42
CA ARG A 40 5.46 -26.50 29.81
C ARG A 40 4.22 -26.63 28.92
N SER A 41 3.30 -25.66 29.02
CA SER A 41 2.20 -25.54 28.06
C SER A 41 2.83 -25.40 26.67
N ALA A 42 2.46 -26.27 25.72
CA ALA A 42 3.01 -26.25 24.36
C ALA A 42 2.57 -24.98 23.58
N LEU A 43 1.67 -24.18 24.14
CA LEU A 43 1.19 -22.96 23.52
C LEU A 43 2.21 -21.83 23.63
N THR A 44 2.42 -21.16 22.51
CA THR A 44 3.24 -19.95 22.41
C THR A 44 2.35 -18.80 21.94
N ILE A 45 2.49 -17.63 22.59
CA ILE A 45 1.81 -16.39 22.21
C ILE A 45 2.86 -15.36 21.80
N THR A 46 2.67 -14.75 20.63
CA THR A 46 3.59 -13.73 20.11
C THR A 46 2.81 -12.54 19.52
N PRO A 47 3.05 -11.30 19.96
CA PRO A 47 3.82 -10.93 21.15
C PRO A 47 3.04 -11.25 22.44
N GLY A 48 3.75 -11.40 23.57
CA GLY A 48 3.15 -11.67 24.89
C GLY A 48 2.61 -10.42 25.61
N GLU A 49 3.01 -9.23 25.17
CA GLU A 49 2.53 -7.95 25.65
C GLU A 49 2.20 -7.04 24.46
N LEU A 50 1.10 -6.30 24.56
CA LEU A 50 0.55 -5.47 23.50
C LEU A 50 0.41 -4.02 23.99
N GLU A 51 1.12 -3.11 23.34
CA GLU A 51 1.06 -1.68 23.66
C GLU A 51 0.05 -0.97 22.75
N LEU A 52 -1.08 -0.56 23.32
CA LEU A 52 -2.17 0.09 22.61
C LEU A 52 -2.04 1.62 22.56
N GLY A 53 -1.05 2.17 23.27
CA GLY A 53 -0.76 3.60 23.30
C GLY A 53 -1.74 4.42 24.13
N ALA A 54 -1.74 5.74 23.89
CA ALA A 54 -2.62 6.66 24.58
C ALA A 54 -3.98 6.74 23.87
N LEU A 55 -5.07 6.62 24.63
CA LEU A 55 -6.43 6.71 24.13
C LEU A 55 -7.15 7.87 24.83
N GLY A 56 -7.72 8.76 24.03
CA GLY A 56 -8.73 9.72 24.46
C GLY A 56 -10.14 9.27 24.06
N PRO A 57 -11.20 9.97 24.54
CA PRO A 57 -12.57 9.69 24.11
C PRO A 57 -12.73 9.72 22.60
N GLY A 58 -13.32 8.66 22.04
CA GLY A 58 -13.51 8.46 20.61
C GLY A 58 -12.36 7.73 19.92
N ASP A 59 -11.20 7.56 20.57
CA ASP A 59 -10.10 6.79 20.00
C ASP A 59 -10.36 5.28 20.07
N GLU A 60 -9.75 4.59 19.12
CA GLU A 60 -9.67 3.15 19.08
C GLU A 60 -8.22 2.72 18.91
N ALA A 61 -7.84 1.65 19.59
CA ALA A 61 -6.59 0.93 19.38
C ALA A 61 -6.90 -0.48 18.91
N LYS A 62 -6.12 -0.95 17.94
CA LYS A 62 -6.19 -2.31 17.42
C LYS A 62 -4.82 -2.94 17.54
N ALA A 63 -4.79 -4.21 17.94
CA ALA A 63 -3.57 -4.99 17.99
C ALA A 63 -3.87 -6.43 17.60
N ILE A 64 -2.83 -7.16 17.17
CA ILE A 64 -2.91 -8.56 16.81
C ILE A 64 -1.87 -9.31 17.61
N PHE A 65 -2.24 -10.46 18.16
CA PHE A 65 -1.31 -11.45 18.68
C PHE A 65 -1.60 -12.79 18.02
N TYR A 66 -0.58 -13.63 17.96
CA TYR A 66 -0.65 -14.94 17.33
C TYR A 66 -0.53 -16.01 18.40
N VAL A 67 -1.38 -17.02 18.31
CA VAL A 67 -1.33 -18.19 19.19
C VAL A 67 -0.97 -19.40 18.34
N LYS A 68 0.07 -20.13 18.75
CA LYS A 68 0.54 -21.34 18.09
C LYS A 68 0.66 -22.47 19.09
N ASN A 69 0.33 -23.69 18.66
CA ASN A 69 0.74 -24.90 19.36
C ASN A 69 2.17 -25.28 18.90
N ALA A 70 3.13 -25.29 19.82
CA ALA A 70 4.50 -25.75 19.60
C ALA A 70 4.62 -27.28 19.80
N GLY A 71 3.57 -27.95 20.25
CA GLY A 71 3.45 -29.41 20.27
C GLY A 71 2.93 -29.95 18.93
N SER A 72 2.67 -31.25 18.88
CA SER A 72 2.08 -31.89 17.69
C SER A 72 0.55 -31.88 17.74
N GLY A 73 -0.09 -31.58 16.61
CA GLY A 73 -1.54 -31.67 16.45
C GLY A 73 -2.32 -30.39 16.74
N LYS A 74 -3.66 -30.51 16.70
CA LYS A 74 -4.60 -29.40 16.86
C LYS A 74 -5.39 -29.53 18.16
N GLN A 75 -5.53 -28.44 18.90
CA GLN A 75 -6.28 -28.41 20.15
C GLN A 75 -7.30 -27.26 20.18
N GLY A 76 -8.46 -27.52 20.77
CA GLY A 76 -9.46 -26.49 21.03
C GLY A 76 -9.06 -25.64 22.23
N GLY A 77 -9.28 -24.34 22.12
CA GLY A 77 -9.08 -23.40 23.22
C GLY A 77 -10.20 -22.38 23.33
N THR A 78 -10.30 -21.79 24.52
CA THR A 78 -11.27 -20.75 24.85
C THR A 78 -10.54 -19.49 25.33
N ILE A 79 -11.08 -18.33 24.95
CA ILE A 79 -10.65 -17.04 25.46
C ILE A 79 -11.65 -16.54 26.47
N ALA A 80 -11.15 -16.23 27.66
CA ALA A 80 -11.87 -15.46 28.65
C ALA A 80 -11.52 -13.98 28.52
N GLY A 81 -12.53 -13.12 28.69
CA GLY A 81 -12.29 -11.67 28.83
C GLY A 81 -11.45 -11.36 30.07
N PRO A 82 -10.83 -10.17 30.12
CA PRO A 82 -10.04 -9.78 31.29
C PRO A 82 -10.91 -9.66 32.54
N GLU A 83 -10.29 -9.81 33.70
CA GLU A 83 -10.98 -9.74 34.99
C GLU A 83 -11.66 -8.37 35.19
N GLY A 84 -12.87 -8.36 35.73
CA GLY A 84 -13.63 -7.11 35.95
C GLY A 84 -14.28 -6.51 34.71
N TRP A 85 -14.17 -7.14 33.53
CA TRP A 85 -14.90 -6.75 32.33
C TRP A 85 -16.21 -7.49 32.20
N THR A 86 -17.28 -6.78 31.83
CA THR A 86 -18.61 -7.37 31.67
C THR A 86 -18.83 -7.75 30.21
N PRO A 87 -19.13 -9.02 29.87
CA PRO A 87 -19.45 -9.41 28.50
C PRO A 87 -20.77 -8.76 28.06
N THR A 88 -20.85 -8.27 26.83
CA THR A 88 -22.06 -7.66 26.28
C THR A 88 -22.99 -8.68 25.59
N GLY A 89 -22.63 -9.96 25.58
CA GLY A 89 -23.41 -11.07 25.02
C GLY A 89 -23.01 -12.42 25.62
N ASN A 90 -23.74 -13.49 25.26
CA ASN A 90 -23.55 -14.83 25.83
C ASN A 90 -22.56 -15.73 25.07
N GLN A 91 -21.76 -15.18 24.15
CA GLN A 91 -20.84 -15.96 23.32
C GLN A 91 -19.44 -15.99 23.94
N ASN A 92 -18.90 -17.20 24.13
CA ASN A 92 -17.49 -17.40 24.43
C ASN A 92 -16.71 -17.53 23.13
N LEU A 93 -15.54 -16.90 23.05
CA LEU A 93 -14.67 -17.00 21.90
C LEU A 93 -13.87 -18.30 21.97
N SER A 94 -13.98 -19.14 20.94
CA SER A 94 -13.24 -20.40 20.84
C SER A 94 -12.52 -20.54 19.50
N ALA A 95 -11.38 -21.21 19.51
CA ALA A 95 -10.56 -21.42 18.32
C ALA A 95 -9.87 -22.78 18.37
N ILE A 96 -9.55 -23.31 17.19
CA ILE A 96 -8.73 -24.52 17.04
C ILE A 96 -7.31 -24.06 16.70
N ILE A 97 -6.37 -24.35 17.58
CA ILE A 97 -4.96 -23.95 17.43
C ILE A 97 -4.16 -25.16 16.96
N GLY A 98 -3.40 -24.97 15.89
CA GLY A 98 -2.46 -25.96 15.37
C GLY A 98 -1.02 -25.44 15.38
N GLU A 99 -0.19 -26.08 14.56
CA GLU A 99 1.22 -25.72 14.38
C GLU A 99 1.42 -24.43 13.59
N GLU A 100 0.42 -23.99 12.83
CA GLU A 100 0.42 -22.67 12.18
C GLU A 100 -0.09 -21.61 13.16
N PRO A 101 0.56 -20.43 13.25
CA PRO A 101 0.11 -19.35 14.13
C PRO A 101 -1.26 -18.80 13.72
N GLU A 102 -2.23 -18.90 14.62
CA GLU A 102 -3.59 -18.38 14.41
C GLU A 102 -3.67 -16.93 14.93
N PRO A 103 -4.18 -15.97 14.15
CA PRO A 103 -4.27 -14.57 14.56
C PRO A 103 -5.48 -14.30 15.46
N PHE A 104 -5.24 -13.58 16.54
CA PHE A 104 -6.24 -13.04 17.45
C PHE A 104 -6.17 -11.51 17.42
N ARG A 105 -7.32 -10.86 17.26
CA ARG A 105 -7.40 -9.40 17.19
C ARG A 105 -7.99 -8.83 18.46
N ILE A 106 -7.36 -7.77 18.95
CA ILE A 106 -7.86 -6.89 20.00
C ILE A 106 -8.30 -5.59 19.35
N HIS A 107 -9.48 -5.11 19.72
CA HIS A 107 -9.95 -3.77 19.37
C HIS A 107 -10.50 -3.10 20.64
N LEU A 108 -9.71 -2.21 21.22
CA LEU A 108 -10.07 -1.41 22.38
C LEU A 108 -10.62 -0.07 21.92
N ILE A 109 -11.81 0.29 22.38
CA ILE A 109 -12.52 1.51 22.01
C ILE A 109 -12.75 2.32 23.27
N TYR A 110 -12.23 3.55 23.33
CA TYR A 110 -12.59 4.50 24.36
C TYR A 110 -13.86 5.23 23.93
N VAL A 111 -15.01 4.76 24.40
CA VAL A 111 -16.33 5.26 23.98
C VAL A 111 -16.54 6.71 24.40
N LYS A 112 -16.37 6.99 25.69
CA LYS A 112 -16.60 8.32 26.29
C LYS A 112 -16.08 8.38 27.71
N GLU A 113 -15.77 9.59 28.17
CA GLU A 113 -15.78 9.86 29.60
C GLU A 113 -17.20 9.80 30.17
N ALA A 114 -17.34 9.17 31.33
CA ALA A 114 -18.52 9.11 32.16
C ALA A 114 -18.24 9.79 33.52
N GLY A 115 -19.30 10.26 34.17
CA GLY A 115 -19.20 10.95 35.46
C GLY A 115 -18.83 12.44 35.36
N GLN A 116 -18.78 13.11 36.51
CA GLN A 116 -18.46 14.54 36.65
C GLN A 116 -17.47 14.78 37.80
N GLY A 117 -16.67 15.84 37.71
CA GLY A 117 -15.72 16.23 38.75
C GLY A 117 -14.67 15.15 39.04
N LYS A 118 -14.45 14.82 40.32
CA LYS A 118 -13.46 13.82 40.77
C LYS A 118 -13.90 12.35 40.60
N LYS A 119 -15.12 12.08 40.11
CA LYS A 119 -15.64 10.72 39.86
C LYS A 119 -15.67 10.35 38.37
N ARG A 120 -14.72 10.88 37.59
CA ARG A 120 -14.65 10.61 36.15
C ARG A 120 -14.10 9.21 35.90
N SER A 121 -14.71 8.53 34.94
CA SER A 121 -14.27 7.24 34.43
C SER A 121 -14.29 7.23 32.91
N CYS A 122 -13.42 6.44 32.31
CA CYS A 122 -13.33 6.12 30.91
C CYS A 122 -14.23 4.89 30.65
N SER A 123 -15.25 5.04 29.81
CA SER A 123 -16.09 3.92 29.37
C SER A 123 -15.45 3.26 28.16
N LEU A 124 -15.08 1.99 28.31
CA LEU A 124 -14.32 1.24 27.32
C LEU A 124 -15.14 0.06 26.77
N ILE A 125 -14.94 -0.24 25.49
CA ILE A 125 -15.36 -1.50 24.87
C ILE A 125 -14.12 -2.23 24.37
N LEU A 126 -13.91 -3.46 24.83
CA LEU A 126 -12.88 -4.35 24.34
C LEU A 126 -13.54 -5.41 23.45
N ARG A 127 -13.16 -5.49 22.18
CA ARG A 127 -13.56 -6.58 21.28
C ARG A 127 -12.39 -7.53 21.05
N LEU A 128 -12.67 -8.82 21.16
CA LEU A 128 -11.74 -9.90 20.86
C LEU A 128 -12.28 -10.71 19.68
N GLU A 129 -11.46 -10.95 18.67
CA GLU A 129 -11.86 -11.64 17.45
C GLU A 129 -10.87 -12.73 17.04
N ALA A 130 -11.41 -13.90 16.67
CA ALA A 130 -10.64 -15.05 16.20
C ALA A 130 -11.54 -16.01 15.42
N ALA A 131 -11.01 -16.71 14.42
CA ALA A 131 -11.74 -17.75 13.67
C ALA A 131 -13.14 -17.31 13.16
N GLY A 132 -13.31 -16.03 12.79
CA GLY A 132 -14.59 -15.47 12.34
C GLY A 132 -15.63 -15.21 13.44
N GLN A 133 -15.27 -15.45 14.71
CA GLN A 133 -16.06 -15.12 15.90
C GLN A 133 -15.58 -13.81 16.52
N SER A 134 -16.50 -13.10 17.20
CA SER A 134 -16.21 -11.84 17.90
C SER A 134 -16.99 -11.79 19.21
N VAL A 135 -16.31 -11.41 20.30
CA VAL A 135 -16.91 -11.16 21.60
C VAL A 135 -16.53 -9.75 22.07
N ALA A 136 -17.47 -9.06 22.70
CA ALA A 136 -17.26 -7.72 23.21
C ALA A 136 -17.47 -7.67 24.73
N PHE A 137 -16.64 -6.87 25.39
CA PHE A 137 -16.69 -6.63 26.81
C PHE A 137 -16.72 -5.13 27.08
N ARG A 138 -17.34 -4.74 28.20
CA ARG A 138 -17.43 -3.35 28.63
C ARG A 138 -16.90 -3.19 30.04
N ARG A 139 -16.20 -2.07 30.28
CA ARG A 139 -15.76 -1.67 31.61
C ARG A 139 -15.65 -0.15 31.71
N ASP A 140 -15.95 0.37 32.89
CA ASP A 140 -15.67 1.76 33.25
C ASP A 140 -14.47 1.77 34.21
N VAL A 141 -13.42 2.51 33.89
CA VAL A 141 -12.18 2.59 34.68
C VAL A 141 -11.74 4.04 34.85
N PRO A 142 -10.99 4.43 35.89
CA PRO A 142 -10.41 5.76 35.98
C PRO A 142 -9.47 6.08 34.80
N ALA A 143 -9.26 7.37 34.52
CA ALA A 143 -8.20 7.78 33.60
C ALA A 143 -6.81 7.47 34.19
N GLY A 144 -5.82 7.30 33.33
CA GLY A 144 -4.47 6.84 33.69
C GLY A 144 -4.09 5.54 33.00
N ASP A 145 -3.13 4.82 33.58
CA ASP A 145 -2.62 3.59 32.99
C ASP A 145 -3.58 2.42 33.20
N LEU A 146 -3.91 1.74 32.11
CA LEU A 146 -4.76 0.55 32.06
C LEU A 146 -3.90 -0.62 31.60
N ARG A 147 -3.70 -1.60 32.48
CA ARG A 147 -3.04 -2.87 32.14
C ARG A 147 -3.98 -4.03 32.42
N GLU A 148 -4.20 -4.86 31.41
CA GLU A 148 -5.19 -5.93 31.46
C GLU A 148 -4.60 -7.22 30.89
N THR A 149 -5.07 -8.35 31.38
CA THR A 149 -4.58 -9.67 30.96
C THR A 149 -5.71 -10.49 30.38
N ILE A 150 -5.53 -10.96 29.15
CA ILE A 150 -6.44 -11.88 28.47
C ILE A 150 -5.86 -13.28 28.62
N ARG A 151 -6.67 -14.21 29.10
CA ARG A 151 -6.26 -15.60 29.30
C ARG A 151 -6.83 -16.48 28.19
N PHE A 152 -5.95 -17.27 27.61
CA PHE A 152 -6.26 -18.35 26.69
C PHE A 152 -6.11 -19.68 27.43
N ALA A 153 -7.15 -20.50 27.42
CA ALA A 153 -7.16 -21.80 28.10
C ALA A 153 -7.38 -22.94 27.10
N THR A 154 -6.64 -24.03 27.28
CA THR A 154 -6.80 -25.30 26.56
C THR A 154 -6.81 -26.46 27.54
N ALA A 155 -7.07 -27.68 27.04
CA ALA A 155 -6.99 -28.89 27.85
C ALA A 155 -5.60 -29.10 28.49
N ASP A 156 -4.53 -28.66 27.79
CA ASP A 156 -3.14 -28.91 28.18
C ASP A 156 -2.48 -27.72 28.90
N GLY A 157 -3.27 -26.71 29.27
CA GLY A 157 -2.83 -25.56 30.06
C GLY A 157 -3.36 -24.22 29.56
N SER A 158 -2.93 -23.15 30.21
CA SER A 158 -3.34 -21.78 29.91
C SER A 158 -2.12 -20.90 29.68
N GLN A 159 -2.23 -19.99 28.72
CA GLN A 159 -1.30 -18.91 28.46
C GLN A 159 -2.04 -17.57 28.51
N ALA A 160 -1.29 -16.49 28.66
CA ALA A 160 -1.88 -15.16 28.78
C ALA A 160 -1.13 -14.14 27.92
N VAL A 161 -1.88 -13.18 27.42
CA VAL A 161 -1.36 -11.98 26.78
C VAL A 161 -1.79 -10.77 27.60
N SER A 162 -0.87 -9.83 27.82
CA SER A 162 -1.21 -8.57 28.46
C SER A 162 -1.36 -7.47 27.42
N PHE A 163 -2.25 -6.51 27.66
CA PHE A 163 -2.25 -5.27 26.92
C PHE A 163 -2.18 -4.08 27.88
N HIS A 164 -1.55 -3.01 27.41
CA HIS A 164 -1.38 -1.77 28.13
C HIS A 164 -1.87 -0.60 27.29
N ALA A 165 -2.61 0.31 27.91
CA ALA A 165 -3.12 1.53 27.30
C ALA A 165 -3.12 2.67 28.32
N ARG A 166 -2.85 3.90 27.88
CA ARG A 166 -2.95 5.08 28.75
C ARG A 166 -4.19 5.90 28.42
N LEU A 167 -5.14 5.94 29.33
CA LEU A 167 -6.43 6.62 29.15
C LEU A 167 -6.29 8.09 29.54
N ALA A 168 -6.36 8.98 28.55
CA ALA A 168 -6.27 10.41 28.77
C ALA A 168 -7.60 11.00 29.28
N GLU A 169 -7.51 11.99 30.18
CA GLU A 169 -8.62 12.90 30.44
C GLU A 169 -8.66 13.98 29.37
N LEU A 170 -9.88 14.37 28.94
CA LEU A 170 -10.03 15.53 28.07
C LEU A 170 -9.69 16.81 28.80
N GLN A 171 -8.90 17.66 28.15
CA GLN A 171 -8.65 19.03 28.59
C GLN A 171 -9.96 19.83 28.57
N SER A 172 -10.12 20.79 29.49
CA SER A 172 -11.36 21.56 29.55
C SER A 172 -11.56 22.44 28.31
N ALA A 173 -10.50 23.14 27.90
CA ALA A 173 -10.49 23.93 26.67
C ALA A 173 -10.62 23.03 25.42
N PRO A 174 -11.23 23.52 24.33
CA PRO A 174 -11.25 22.81 23.05
C PRO A 174 -9.82 22.66 22.52
N LEU A 175 -9.55 21.59 21.76
CA LEU A 175 -8.24 21.34 21.18
C LEU A 175 -8.39 20.73 19.79
N LEU A 176 -7.95 21.45 18.76
CA LEU A 176 -8.00 21.00 17.37
C LEU A 176 -6.96 19.91 17.12
N GLU A 177 -7.41 18.82 16.49
CA GLU A 177 -6.53 17.86 15.83
C GLU A 177 -7.03 17.64 14.40
N ALA A 178 -6.13 17.79 13.43
CA ALA A 178 -6.39 17.56 12.02
C ALA A 178 -5.46 16.44 11.51
N GLU A 179 -6.04 15.41 10.89
CA GLU A 179 -5.27 14.27 10.37
C GLU A 179 -5.71 13.88 8.94
N PRO A 180 -4.78 13.59 8.02
CA PRO A 180 -3.33 13.66 8.19
C PRO A 180 -2.82 15.11 8.11
N ILE A 181 -1.59 15.36 8.61
CA ILE A 181 -0.91 16.66 8.51
C ILE A 181 -0.25 16.90 7.14
N ARG A 182 -0.14 15.85 6.33
CA ARG A 182 0.36 15.87 4.96
C ARG A 182 -0.48 14.94 4.09
N ILE A 183 -0.85 15.40 2.91
CA ILE A 183 -1.62 14.64 1.93
C ILE A 183 -0.81 14.54 0.65
N ASP A 184 -0.46 13.30 0.29
CA ASP A 184 0.05 12.96 -1.03
C ASP A 184 -1.10 12.47 -1.92
N PHE A 185 -1.33 13.17 -3.02
CA PHE A 185 -2.29 12.77 -4.06
C PHE A 185 -1.68 11.86 -5.14
N GLY A 186 -0.38 11.57 -5.05
CA GLY A 186 0.35 10.75 -6.00
C GLY A 186 0.61 11.47 -7.32
N THR A 187 0.84 10.69 -8.37
CA THR A 187 0.96 11.22 -9.73
C THR A 187 -0.39 11.17 -10.43
N VAL A 188 -0.74 12.26 -11.10
CA VAL A 188 -1.98 12.39 -11.88
C VAL A 188 -1.72 12.98 -13.25
N HIS A 189 -2.72 12.90 -14.12
CA HIS A 189 -2.75 13.58 -15.41
C HIS A 189 -3.59 14.85 -15.33
N ALA A 190 -3.32 15.79 -16.23
CA ALA A 190 -4.12 16.99 -16.34
C ALA A 190 -5.58 16.63 -16.68
N GLY A 191 -6.52 17.04 -15.82
CA GLY A 191 -7.93 16.78 -15.96
C GLY A 191 -8.51 15.72 -15.02
N ASP A 192 -7.66 14.96 -14.34
CA ASP A 192 -8.08 14.02 -13.30
C ASP A 192 -8.83 14.73 -12.17
N LEU A 193 -9.98 14.17 -11.78
CA LEU A 193 -10.74 14.60 -10.61
C LEU A 193 -10.36 13.72 -9.43
N ILE A 194 -9.63 14.29 -8.48
CA ILE A 194 -9.10 13.57 -7.32
C ILE A 194 -9.44 14.32 -6.02
N SER A 195 -9.78 13.56 -4.98
CA SER A 195 -10.11 14.10 -3.67
C SER A 195 -9.66 13.16 -2.55
N LYS A 196 -9.18 13.74 -1.45
CA LYS A 196 -8.82 13.05 -0.20
C LYS A 196 -9.47 13.76 0.97
N ARG A 197 -9.38 13.18 2.17
CA ARG A 197 -10.06 13.69 3.37
C ARG A 197 -9.10 14.07 4.47
N ILE A 198 -9.43 15.15 5.17
CA ILE A 198 -8.87 15.50 6.47
C ILE A 198 -9.95 15.18 7.52
N LEU A 199 -9.55 14.47 8.56
CA LEU A 199 -10.34 14.18 9.74
C LEU A 199 -10.09 15.30 10.75
N VAL A 200 -11.16 15.89 11.27
CA VAL A 200 -11.10 16.87 12.35
C VAL A 200 -11.66 16.23 13.62
N LYS A 201 -10.86 16.28 14.67
CA LYS A 201 -11.22 15.81 16.01
C LYS A 201 -11.04 16.95 17.01
N ASN A 202 -11.88 16.91 18.03
CA ASN A 202 -11.74 17.77 19.20
C ASN A 202 -11.18 16.95 20.37
N ARG A 203 -9.97 17.28 20.80
CA ARG A 203 -9.28 16.68 21.95
C ARG A 203 -9.60 17.37 23.29
N GLY A 204 -10.49 18.37 23.25
CA GLY A 204 -11.01 19.08 24.41
C GLY A 204 -12.45 18.70 24.79
N ARG A 205 -12.95 19.27 25.90
CA ARG A 205 -14.33 19.06 26.39
C ARG A 205 -15.31 20.04 25.76
N GLU A 206 -14.93 21.30 25.66
CA GLU A 206 -15.75 22.35 25.06
C GLU A 206 -15.84 22.19 23.55
N SER A 207 -16.91 22.71 22.93
CA SER A 207 -17.12 22.60 21.49
C SER A 207 -16.02 23.32 20.71
N LEU A 208 -15.40 22.61 19.76
CA LEU A 208 -14.41 23.14 18.85
C LEU A 208 -15.11 23.79 17.65
N LYS A 209 -14.98 25.10 17.50
CA LYS A 209 -15.45 25.86 16.34
C LYS A 209 -14.26 26.12 15.44
N TRP A 210 -14.34 25.66 14.20
CA TRP A 210 -13.22 25.74 13.26
C TRP A 210 -13.65 26.29 11.90
N ARG A 211 -12.67 26.84 11.19
CA ARG A 211 -12.74 27.20 9.76
C ARG A 211 -11.54 26.60 9.06
N VAL A 212 -11.72 26.23 7.80
CA VAL A 212 -10.68 25.65 6.95
C VAL A 212 -10.67 26.34 5.60
N GLY A 213 -9.48 26.53 5.02
CA GLY A 213 -9.36 27.17 3.72
C GLY A 213 -7.95 27.15 3.17
N VAL A 214 -7.77 27.81 2.04
CA VAL A 214 -6.46 27.96 1.38
C VAL A 214 -6.05 29.43 1.40
N ALA A 215 -4.77 29.72 1.22
CA ALA A 215 -4.30 31.11 1.22
C ALA A 215 -5.08 31.99 0.22
N GLY A 216 -5.48 33.19 0.67
CA GLY A 216 -6.28 34.14 -0.08
C GLY A 216 -7.80 33.97 0.08
N THR A 217 -8.28 32.99 0.84
CA THR A 217 -9.69 32.90 1.23
C THR A 217 -9.97 33.65 2.54
N ARG A 218 -11.25 33.94 2.81
CA ARG A 218 -11.66 34.71 3.99
C ARG A 218 -11.27 33.99 5.28
N GLY A 219 -10.55 34.67 6.15
CA GLY A 219 -10.09 34.12 7.44
C GLY A 219 -8.81 33.29 7.35
N MET A 220 -8.19 33.20 6.17
CA MET A 220 -6.93 32.50 5.93
C MET A 220 -5.80 33.49 5.60
N PRO A 221 -4.52 33.09 5.68
CA PRO A 221 -3.39 33.93 5.29
C PRO A 221 -3.55 34.46 3.86
N ALA A 222 -3.13 35.70 3.61
CA ALA A 222 -3.25 36.32 2.28
C ALA A 222 -2.46 35.56 1.20
N THR A 223 -1.30 35.04 1.57
CA THR A 223 -0.41 34.24 0.73
C THR A 223 0.26 33.15 1.54
N ALA A 224 0.62 32.05 0.89
CA ALA A 224 1.47 31.01 1.45
C ALA A 224 2.54 30.65 0.43
N MET A 225 3.75 30.39 0.91
CA MET A 225 4.79 29.78 0.09
C MET A 225 4.46 28.30 -0.14
N PRO A 226 4.87 27.72 -1.27
CA PRO A 226 4.81 26.28 -1.43
C PRO A 226 5.65 25.58 -0.34
N PRO A 227 5.26 24.36 0.09
CA PRO A 227 6.11 23.55 0.95
C PRO A 227 7.48 23.29 0.31
N VAL A 228 8.50 23.08 1.14
CA VAL A 228 9.85 22.75 0.68
C VAL A 228 9.93 21.25 0.44
N GLY A 229 10.35 20.81 -0.74
CA GLY A 229 10.46 19.37 -1.05
C GLY A 229 9.12 18.66 -1.22
N ARG A 230 9.11 17.49 -1.88
CA ARG A 230 7.91 16.71 -2.18
C ARG A 230 7.72 15.61 -1.13
N TYR A 231 6.60 15.62 -0.42
CA TYR A 231 6.19 14.48 0.40
C TYR A 231 5.65 13.34 -0.47
N VAL A 232 6.07 12.12 -0.18
CA VAL A 232 5.57 10.87 -0.76
C VAL A 232 5.09 9.98 0.39
N SER A 233 3.81 9.59 0.36
CA SER A 233 3.23 8.79 1.43
C SER A 233 3.39 7.30 1.15
N PHE A 234 3.72 6.52 2.19
CA PHE A 234 3.68 5.06 2.12
C PHE A 234 2.33 4.49 2.57
N ARG A 235 1.32 5.35 2.76
CA ARG A 235 0.01 4.93 3.27
C ARG A 235 -0.87 4.31 2.20
N HIS A 236 -1.53 3.19 2.52
CA HIS A 236 -2.70 2.72 1.78
C HIS A 236 -3.98 3.37 2.26
N GLU A 237 -4.82 3.76 1.32
CA GLU A 237 -6.17 4.26 1.57
C GLU A 237 -7.17 3.48 0.71
N PRO A 238 -8.13 2.74 1.31
CA PRO A 238 -8.32 2.56 2.75
C PRO A 238 -7.25 1.67 3.39
N ALA A 239 -7.03 1.84 4.70
CA ALA A 239 -6.20 0.92 5.48
C ALA A 239 -6.87 -0.48 5.53
N VAL A 240 -6.08 -1.51 5.30
CA VAL A 240 -6.43 -2.92 5.29
C VAL A 240 -5.55 -3.69 6.29
N THR A 241 -6.17 -4.38 7.24
CA THR A 241 -5.43 -5.23 8.17
C THR A 241 -4.82 -6.45 7.45
N GLY A 242 -3.51 -6.65 7.56
CA GLY A 242 -2.84 -7.82 6.99
C GLY A 242 -1.40 -7.54 6.54
N PRO A 243 -0.85 -8.34 5.61
CA PRO A 243 0.45 -8.06 5.02
C PRO A 243 0.39 -6.75 4.23
N TYR A 244 1.44 -5.93 4.36
CA TYR A 244 1.55 -4.71 3.59
C TYR A 244 1.99 -5.05 2.17
N THR A 245 1.13 -4.76 1.20
CA THR A 245 1.41 -5.02 -0.22
C THR A 245 1.46 -3.71 -0.97
N LEU A 246 2.61 -3.36 -1.55
CA LEU A 246 2.74 -2.16 -2.38
C LEU A 246 1.60 -2.12 -3.41
N THR A 247 1.04 -0.96 -3.75
CA THR A 247 -0.01 -0.81 -4.78
C THR A 247 0.18 0.49 -5.57
N GLY A 248 -0.34 0.56 -6.79
CA GLY A 248 -0.19 1.75 -7.64
C GLY A 248 1.26 2.02 -8.04
N GLN A 249 1.57 3.29 -8.30
CA GLN A 249 2.87 3.71 -8.85
C GLN A 249 4.04 3.56 -7.88
N ILE A 250 3.80 3.54 -6.56
CA ILE A 250 4.89 3.41 -5.60
C ILE A 250 5.66 2.09 -5.76
N ARG A 251 5.07 1.07 -6.42
CA ARG A 251 5.73 -0.20 -6.78
C ARG A 251 6.93 -0.03 -7.71
N GLU A 252 6.99 1.06 -8.47
CA GLU A 252 8.10 1.33 -9.39
C GLU A 252 9.35 1.79 -8.64
N ASP A 253 9.15 2.47 -7.50
CA ASP A 253 10.22 3.11 -6.74
C ASP A 253 10.53 2.40 -5.42
N LEU A 254 9.55 1.69 -4.84
CA LEU A 254 9.65 1.05 -3.53
C LEU A 254 9.71 -0.47 -3.65
N GLU A 255 10.66 -1.08 -2.96
CA GLU A 255 10.81 -2.53 -2.84
C GLU A 255 10.85 -2.93 -1.37
N LEU A 256 10.20 -4.05 -1.05
CA LEU A 256 10.16 -4.61 0.30
C LEU A 256 10.69 -6.04 0.26
N THR A 257 11.60 -6.35 1.19
CA THR A 257 12.11 -7.70 1.45
C THR A 257 11.88 -8.05 2.91
N GLY A 258 11.47 -9.29 3.18
CA GLY A 258 11.07 -9.75 4.51
C GLY A 258 9.56 -9.69 4.74
N THR A 259 9.17 -9.70 6.02
CA THR A 259 7.77 -9.74 6.46
C THR A 259 7.33 -8.34 6.87
N TRP A 260 6.58 -7.68 5.97
CA TRP A 260 5.98 -6.38 6.23
C TRP A 260 4.47 -6.52 6.42
N ALA A 261 3.97 -5.97 7.52
CA ALA A 261 2.55 -5.91 7.84
C ALA A 261 2.08 -4.46 7.83
N GLU A 262 0.77 -4.24 7.93
CA GLU A 262 0.17 -2.91 7.85
C GLU A 262 -0.35 -2.42 9.20
N GLU A 263 -0.04 -1.15 9.52
CA GLU A 263 -0.63 -0.44 10.65
C GLU A 263 -1.12 0.96 10.23
N GLY A 264 -2.44 1.16 10.24
CA GLY A 264 -3.05 2.45 9.93
C GLY A 264 -2.89 2.90 8.47
N GLY A 265 -2.63 1.93 7.59
CA GLY A 265 -2.27 2.10 6.18
C GLY A 265 -0.76 2.08 5.93
N TYR A 266 0.09 2.13 6.95
CA TYR A 266 1.55 2.26 6.79
C TYR A 266 2.27 0.91 6.88
N PRO A 267 3.40 0.74 6.17
CA PRO A 267 4.24 -0.44 6.32
C PRO A 267 4.89 -0.46 7.71
N PHE A 268 4.75 -1.58 8.40
CA PHE A 268 5.53 -1.89 9.59
C PHE A 268 6.27 -3.22 9.43
N GLY A 269 7.54 -3.23 9.82
CA GLY A 269 8.37 -4.43 9.92
C GLY A 269 8.58 -4.79 11.39
N GLN A 270 8.60 -6.08 11.70
CA GLN A 270 9.00 -6.62 13.01
C GLN A 270 9.80 -7.90 12.77
N GLY A 271 10.88 -8.07 13.52
CA GLY A 271 11.89 -9.10 13.28
C GLY A 271 13.09 -8.58 12.49
N GLU A 272 14.15 -9.39 12.46
CA GLU A 272 15.38 -9.09 11.72
C GLU A 272 15.18 -9.30 10.20
N GLN A 273 16.10 -8.74 9.40
CA GLN A 273 16.17 -8.90 7.93
C GLN A 273 15.01 -8.24 7.12
N ASN A 274 14.12 -7.48 7.75
CA ASN A 274 13.16 -6.65 7.02
C ASN A 274 13.88 -5.45 6.39
N THR A 275 13.83 -5.35 5.06
CA THR A 275 14.50 -4.30 4.30
C THR A 275 13.49 -3.56 3.43
N LEU A 276 13.54 -2.23 3.45
CA LEU A 276 12.81 -1.34 2.56
C LEU A 276 13.82 -0.58 1.69
N ARG A 277 13.65 -0.63 0.38
CA ARG A 277 14.50 0.06 -0.61
C ARG A 277 13.63 1.04 -1.39
N TYR A 278 13.95 2.33 -1.33
CA TYR A 278 13.21 3.39 -2.02
C TYR A 278 14.13 4.16 -2.97
N ARG A 279 13.81 4.11 -4.26
CA ARG A 279 14.49 4.87 -5.32
C ARG A 279 13.89 6.25 -5.42
N PHE A 280 14.74 7.26 -5.52
CA PHE A 280 14.29 8.63 -5.72
C PHE A 280 15.26 9.41 -6.62
N THR A 281 14.84 10.61 -7.03
CA THR A 281 15.70 11.55 -7.76
C THR A 281 15.62 12.91 -7.11
N GLY A 282 16.76 13.49 -6.78
CA GLY A 282 16.85 14.80 -6.16
C GLY A 282 18.20 15.03 -5.49
N THR A 283 18.26 16.00 -4.58
CA THR A 283 19.47 16.38 -3.85
C THR A 283 19.43 15.97 -2.38
N GLY A 284 18.33 15.37 -1.93
CA GLY A 284 18.18 15.02 -0.52
C GLY A 284 16.87 14.32 -0.22
N ILE A 285 16.81 13.75 0.98
CA ILE A 285 15.68 13.01 1.50
C ILE A 285 15.59 13.11 3.02
N LEU A 286 14.37 13.34 3.51
CA LEU A 286 13.99 13.27 4.92
C LEU A 286 13.00 12.12 5.10
N LEU A 287 13.19 11.32 6.15
CA LEU A 287 12.37 10.16 6.47
C LEU A 287 11.34 10.52 7.55
N TYR A 288 10.07 10.18 7.32
CA TYR A 288 9.01 10.23 8.32
C TYR A 288 8.68 8.84 8.82
N PHE A 289 8.59 8.69 10.14
CA PHE A 289 8.33 7.42 10.80
C PHE A 289 7.56 7.63 12.10
N TRP A 290 7.07 6.54 12.68
CA TRP A 290 6.43 6.55 13.98
C TRP A 290 7.36 5.94 15.01
N LYS A 291 7.53 6.65 16.13
CA LYS A 291 8.11 6.08 17.34
C LYS A 291 7.00 5.47 18.20
N SER A 292 7.30 4.42 18.95
CA SER A 292 6.34 3.75 19.83
C SER A 292 7.04 2.96 20.94
N PRO A 293 6.31 2.52 21.99
CA PRO A 293 6.93 1.78 23.09
C PRO A 293 7.51 0.42 22.69
N ASP A 294 6.96 -0.17 21.63
CA ASP A 294 7.43 -1.40 20.98
C ASP A 294 8.38 -1.15 19.80
N GLY A 295 8.70 0.13 19.55
CA GLY A 295 9.58 0.56 18.48
C GLY A 295 11.04 0.39 18.87
N GLY A 296 11.87 -0.02 17.90
CA GLY A 296 13.30 -0.18 18.15
C GLY A 296 14.17 0.33 17.01
N PRO A 297 15.49 0.06 17.08
CA PRO A 297 16.44 0.68 16.18
C PRO A 297 16.32 0.14 14.75
N PHE A 298 16.61 1.00 13.78
CA PHE A 298 16.77 0.61 12.38
C PHE A 298 17.93 1.36 11.73
N SER A 299 18.64 0.68 10.84
CA SER A 299 19.78 1.24 10.13
C SER A 299 19.32 1.87 8.82
N VAL A 300 19.88 3.03 8.49
CA VAL A 300 19.62 3.74 7.25
C VAL A 300 20.89 3.85 6.42
N PHE A 301 20.74 3.56 5.13
CA PHE A 301 21.79 3.67 4.13
C PHE A 301 21.30 4.53 2.98
N LEU A 302 22.20 5.32 2.41
CA LEU A 302 21.98 6.08 1.19
C LEU A 302 23.05 5.66 0.19
N ASP A 303 22.64 5.18 -0.98
CA ASP A 303 23.53 4.68 -2.03
C ASP A 303 24.56 3.66 -1.51
N GLU A 304 24.07 2.71 -0.71
CA GLU A 304 24.87 1.65 -0.04
C GLU A 304 25.83 2.16 1.04
N GLN A 305 25.92 3.48 1.25
CA GLN A 305 26.67 4.08 2.34
C GLN A 305 25.83 4.11 3.62
N PHE A 306 26.38 3.62 4.71
CA PHE A 306 25.76 3.73 6.04
C PHE A 306 25.65 5.20 6.45
N MET A 307 24.44 5.61 6.87
CA MET A 307 24.14 6.97 7.30
C MET A 307 24.02 7.04 8.82
N ASP A 308 23.07 6.29 9.40
CA ASP A 308 22.82 6.31 10.84
C ASP A 308 22.03 5.07 11.32
N ILE A 309 21.96 4.89 12.64
CA ILE A 309 21.00 4.01 13.32
C ILE A 309 19.99 4.91 14.04
N ILE A 310 18.73 4.83 13.64
CA ILE A 310 17.65 5.64 14.20
C ILE A 310 16.88 4.82 15.23
N ASP A 311 16.66 5.41 16.39
CA ASP A 311 15.88 4.81 17.46
C ASP A 311 14.36 5.02 17.25
N GLY A 312 13.64 3.92 17.12
CA GLY A 312 12.17 3.88 17.03
C GLY A 312 11.45 3.92 18.38
N PHE A 313 12.15 3.85 19.51
CA PHE A 313 11.52 3.81 20.82
C PHE A 313 11.02 5.17 21.30
N ALA A 314 9.77 5.23 21.75
CA ALA A 314 9.26 6.33 22.54
C ALA A 314 8.25 5.82 23.58
N GLU A 315 8.17 6.45 24.75
CA GLU A 315 7.17 6.09 25.78
C GLU A 315 5.72 6.16 25.28
N ARG A 316 5.48 6.90 24.20
CA ARG A 316 4.19 7.02 23.54
C ARG A 316 4.36 7.02 22.05
N ARG A 317 3.30 6.58 21.36
CA ARG A 317 3.26 6.70 19.91
C ARG A 317 3.32 8.18 19.51
N GLU A 318 4.31 8.54 18.71
CA GLU A 318 4.49 9.90 18.21
C GLU A 318 5.10 9.87 16.80
N ARG A 319 4.84 10.92 16.02
CA ARG A 319 5.49 11.10 14.72
C ARG A 319 6.92 11.60 14.95
N ALA A 320 7.85 11.07 14.19
CA ALA A 320 9.22 11.53 14.16
C ALA A 320 9.70 11.72 12.72
N GLU A 321 10.73 12.55 12.58
CA GLU A 321 11.38 12.82 11.33
C GLU A 321 12.89 12.82 11.51
N VAL A 322 13.61 12.46 10.45
CA VAL A 322 15.06 12.48 10.43
C VAL A 322 15.55 12.83 9.04
N LEU A 323 16.39 13.87 8.98
CA LEU A 323 17.04 14.28 7.74
C LEU A 323 18.16 13.29 7.43
N ILE A 324 18.05 12.57 6.31
CA ILE A 324 19.07 11.61 5.89
C ILE A 324 20.13 12.32 5.04
N ALA A 325 19.70 13.19 4.12
CA ALA A 325 20.59 14.02 3.32
C ALA A 325 19.86 15.25 2.75
N ASP A 326 20.58 16.36 2.54
CA ASP A 326 20.07 17.58 1.89
C ASP A 326 21.00 18.17 0.81
N SER A 327 22.20 17.60 0.65
CA SER A 327 23.29 18.18 -0.13
C SER A 327 23.93 17.18 -1.11
N GLN A 328 23.16 16.21 -1.59
CA GLN A 328 23.62 15.26 -2.62
C GLN A 328 23.60 15.89 -4.02
N PRO A 329 24.44 15.40 -4.96
CA PRO A 329 24.33 15.78 -6.37
C PRO A 329 22.92 15.50 -6.89
N ASP A 330 22.35 16.42 -7.68
CA ASP A 330 21.03 16.18 -8.28
C ASP A 330 21.09 14.95 -9.21
N GLY A 331 20.41 13.88 -8.82
CA GLY A 331 20.52 12.61 -9.51
C GLY A 331 19.69 11.50 -8.88
N PRO A 332 19.77 10.28 -9.46
CA PRO A 332 19.12 9.11 -8.90
C PRO A 332 19.86 8.64 -7.64
N HIS A 333 19.09 8.30 -6.61
CA HIS A 333 19.58 7.81 -5.33
C HIS A 333 18.74 6.64 -4.82
N LEU A 334 19.31 5.88 -3.89
CA LEU A 334 18.65 4.75 -3.25
C LEU A 334 18.72 4.88 -1.72
N LEU A 335 17.56 5.07 -1.09
CA LEU A 335 17.41 4.92 0.35
C LEU A 335 17.20 3.43 0.67
N THR A 336 17.96 2.90 1.63
CA THR A 336 17.74 1.55 2.19
C THR A 336 17.57 1.63 3.69
N ILE A 337 16.49 1.02 4.20
CA ILE A 337 16.17 0.93 5.62
C ILE A 337 16.18 -0.56 6.00
N VAL A 338 16.88 -0.89 7.09
CA VAL A 338 17.00 -2.26 7.60
C VAL A 338 16.58 -2.30 9.07
N ASN A 339 15.58 -3.12 9.40
CA ASN A 339 15.12 -3.29 10.79
C ASN A 339 16.18 -3.97 11.67
N GLY A 340 16.30 -3.48 12.91
CA GLY A 340 17.15 -4.06 13.96
C GLY A 340 16.50 -5.15 14.81
N GLY A 341 15.32 -5.67 14.43
CA GLY A 341 14.63 -6.76 15.13
C GLY A 341 13.29 -6.35 15.75
N GLU A 342 13.20 -5.17 16.33
CA GLU A 342 11.96 -4.63 16.91
C GLU A 342 11.09 -3.94 15.85
N LYS A 343 9.94 -3.39 16.29
CA LYS A 343 8.98 -2.80 15.37
C LYS A 343 9.52 -1.49 14.78
N VAL A 344 9.27 -1.29 13.49
CA VAL A 344 9.56 -0.05 12.77
C VAL A 344 8.38 0.25 11.87
N THR A 345 7.76 1.42 12.02
CA THR A 345 6.61 1.86 11.20
C THR A 345 6.97 3.10 10.41
N LEU A 346 6.87 3.04 9.08
CA LEU A 346 7.37 4.09 8.19
C LEU A 346 6.20 4.86 7.56
N GLU A 347 6.16 6.18 7.73
CA GLU A 347 5.06 7.03 7.25
C GLU A 347 5.24 7.39 5.77
N GLY A 348 6.47 7.71 5.37
CA GLY A 348 6.78 8.22 4.05
C GLY A 348 8.09 9.00 4.05
N VAL A 349 8.33 9.74 2.98
CA VAL A 349 9.58 10.50 2.79
C VAL A 349 9.29 11.87 2.20
N GLN A 350 10.24 12.79 2.35
CA GLN A 350 10.24 14.09 1.71
C GLN A 350 11.49 14.27 0.88
N LEU A 351 11.30 14.57 -0.41
CA LEU A 351 12.35 14.62 -1.41
C LEU A 351 12.74 16.07 -1.72
N PHE A 352 14.03 16.36 -1.70
CA PHE A 352 14.58 17.68 -2.03
C PHE A 352 15.19 17.71 -3.44
N GLY A 353 15.38 18.89 -4.01
CA GLY A 353 16.08 19.10 -5.30
C GLY A 353 15.16 19.53 -6.44
N LYS A 354 13.94 19.01 -6.52
CA LYS A 354 12.95 19.45 -7.52
C LYS A 354 12.11 20.62 -6.99
N PRO A 355 11.90 21.69 -7.79
CA PRO A 355 11.11 22.83 -7.34
C PRO A 355 9.63 22.47 -7.20
N ILE A 356 9.04 22.87 -6.08
CA ILE A 356 7.60 22.74 -5.83
C ILE A 356 6.90 23.97 -6.40
N GLN A 357 6.04 23.75 -7.39
CA GLN A 357 5.29 24.79 -8.07
C GLN A 357 4.09 25.23 -7.24
N ARG A 358 3.77 26.53 -7.34
CA ARG A 358 2.54 27.09 -6.81
C ARG A 358 1.41 26.87 -7.81
N GLY A 359 0.32 26.23 -7.38
CA GLY A 359 -0.85 26.05 -8.24
C GLY A 359 -1.66 27.34 -8.46
N PRO A 360 -2.43 27.43 -9.57
CA PRO A 360 -3.29 28.57 -9.88
C PRO A 360 -4.44 28.70 -8.89
N ARG A 361 -5.06 29.88 -8.78
CA ARG A 361 -6.17 30.10 -7.84
C ARG A 361 -7.30 29.08 -8.05
N GLY A 362 -7.71 28.40 -6.98
CA GLY A 362 -8.78 27.39 -7.02
C GLY A 362 -8.33 25.99 -7.42
N TRP A 363 -7.03 25.74 -7.57
CA TRP A 363 -6.51 24.39 -7.81
C TRP A 363 -6.71 23.43 -6.63
N VAL A 364 -6.74 23.96 -5.40
CA VAL A 364 -7.16 23.24 -4.18
C VAL A 364 -8.48 23.84 -3.71
N THR A 365 -9.44 22.97 -3.42
CA THR A 365 -10.73 23.34 -2.83
C THR A 365 -11.01 22.47 -1.61
N VAL A 366 -11.71 23.03 -0.63
CA VAL A 366 -12.07 22.33 0.61
C VAL A 366 -13.57 22.45 0.87
N PHE A 367 -14.16 21.37 1.37
CA PHE A 367 -15.57 21.36 1.76
C PHE A 367 -15.85 20.32 2.87
N PRO A 368 -16.58 20.69 3.94
CA PRO A 368 -17.05 22.04 4.27
C PRO A 368 -15.90 22.98 4.68
N ASP A 369 -16.14 24.30 4.66
CA ASP A 369 -15.14 25.35 4.97
C ASP A 369 -15.18 25.83 6.44
N SER A 370 -16.15 25.36 7.22
CA SER A 370 -16.31 25.64 8.64
C SER A 370 -17.23 24.62 9.31
N GLY A 371 -17.10 24.49 10.62
CA GLY A 371 -17.89 23.53 11.38
C GLY A 371 -17.75 23.67 12.88
N VAL A 372 -18.49 22.83 13.60
CA VAL A 372 -18.40 22.67 15.05
C VAL A 372 -18.26 21.19 15.35
N THR A 373 -17.14 20.80 15.94
CA THR A 373 -16.87 19.42 16.34
C THR A 373 -16.98 19.29 17.86
N THR A 374 -17.75 18.32 18.33
CA THR A 374 -17.86 18.01 19.76
C THR A 374 -17.08 16.76 20.15
N ARG A 375 -17.62 15.57 19.89
CA ARG A 375 -17.00 14.27 20.21
C ARG A 375 -16.87 13.38 18.97
N GLU A 376 -17.58 13.73 17.91
CA GLU A 376 -17.56 13.11 16.61
C GLU A 376 -16.25 13.43 15.85
N THR A 377 -15.99 12.63 14.81
CA THR A 377 -14.97 12.95 13.81
C THR A 377 -15.67 13.58 12.61
N ASP A 378 -15.29 14.81 12.29
CA ASP A 378 -15.75 15.50 11.09
C ASP A 378 -14.80 15.23 9.92
N TYR A 379 -15.35 15.19 8.71
CA TYR A 379 -14.59 14.92 7.49
C TYR A 379 -14.63 16.12 6.56
N ILE A 380 -13.46 16.62 6.20
CA ILE A 380 -13.28 17.69 5.22
C ILE A 380 -12.73 17.07 3.95
N ASN A 381 -13.44 17.23 2.84
CA ASN A 381 -12.95 16.83 1.54
C ASN A 381 -12.01 17.91 1.00
N VAL A 382 -10.84 17.49 0.55
CA VAL A 382 -9.86 18.29 -0.18
C VAL A 382 -9.85 17.78 -1.61
N ALA A 383 -10.26 18.62 -2.56
CA ALA A 383 -10.33 18.26 -3.98
C ALA A 383 -9.38 19.12 -4.81
N LEU A 384 -8.69 18.47 -5.75
CA LEU A 384 -7.76 19.14 -6.67
C LEU A 384 -8.37 19.32 -8.07
N ASN A 385 -8.22 20.52 -8.63
CA ASN A 385 -8.54 20.81 -10.02
C ASN A 385 -7.25 20.82 -10.85
N THR A 386 -7.02 19.73 -11.56
CA THR A 386 -5.78 19.45 -12.30
C THR A 386 -5.81 19.94 -13.75
N ARG A 387 -6.96 20.41 -14.26
CA ARG A 387 -7.15 20.75 -15.69
C ARG A 387 -6.22 21.85 -16.19
N GLN A 388 -5.80 22.75 -15.30
CA GLN A 388 -4.95 23.90 -15.63
C GLN A 388 -3.51 23.72 -15.13
N LEU A 389 -3.18 22.55 -14.59
CA LEU A 389 -1.84 22.27 -14.10
C LEU A 389 -0.99 21.75 -15.26
N LEU A 390 0.15 22.41 -15.50
CA LEU A 390 1.18 21.91 -16.38
C LEU A 390 1.99 20.80 -15.68
N PRO A 391 2.67 19.92 -16.42
CA PRO A 391 3.51 18.89 -15.82
C PRO A 391 4.51 19.41 -14.79
N GLY A 392 4.69 18.66 -13.70
CA GLY A 392 5.58 18.98 -12.61
C GLY A 392 4.94 18.82 -11.23
N ILE A 393 5.74 19.12 -10.20
CA ILE A 393 5.35 18.90 -8.80
C ILE A 393 4.71 20.17 -8.26
N TYR A 394 3.54 20.04 -7.65
CA TYR A 394 2.81 21.12 -6.98
C TYR A 394 2.70 20.85 -5.49
N GLY A 395 2.68 21.95 -4.73
CA GLY A 395 2.48 21.90 -3.28
C GLY A 395 1.69 23.09 -2.78
N GLY A 396 0.93 22.89 -1.71
CA GLY A 396 0.14 23.92 -1.07
C GLY A 396 -0.18 23.61 0.38
N HIS A 397 -0.91 24.54 1.00
CA HIS A 397 -1.35 24.42 2.39
C HIS A 397 -2.86 24.58 2.47
N VAL A 398 -3.47 23.75 3.31
CA VAL A 398 -4.84 23.89 3.81
C VAL A 398 -4.72 24.32 5.28
N PHE A 399 -5.18 25.53 5.59
CA PHE A 399 -5.07 26.15 6.91
C PHE A 399 -6.34 25.95 7.71
N PHE A 400 -6.16 25.75 9.01
CA PHE A 400 -7.22 25.68 10.00
C PHE A 400 -7.07 26.81 11.01
N THR A 401 -8.18 27.46 11.30
CA THR A 401 -8.30 28.42 12.40
C THR A 401 -9.40 27.97 13.34
N SER A 402 -9.17 27.93 14.65
CA SER A 402 -10.19 27.48 15.60
C SER A 402 -10.09 28.14 16.97
N ASN A 403 -11.10 27.92 17.82
CA ASN A 403 -11.02 28.29 19.24
C ASN A 403 -10.17 27.32 20.09
N GLY A 404 -9.62 26.25 19.50
CA GLY A 404 -8.79 25.24 20.14
C GLY A 404 -7.39 25.08 19.52
N GLY A 405 -6.87 26.14 18.88
CA GLY A 405 -5.58 26.15 18.19
C GLY A 405 -5.69 26.16 16.66
N ASP A 406 -4.61 26.54 16.01
CA ASP A 406 -4.50 26.56 14.55
C ASP A 406 -3.70 25.36 14.07
N ALA A 407 -3.93 24.93 12.83
CA ALA A 407 -3.20 23.84 12.20
C ALA A 407 -2.99 24.09 10.72
N ASP A 408 -1.95 23.48 10.14
CA ASP A 408 -1.71 23.47 8.70
C ASP A 408 -1.57 22.04 8.19
N VAL A 409 -2.22 21.76 7.06
CA VAL A 409 -2.13 20.49 6.34
C VAL A 409 -1.50 20.75 4.98
N GLN A 410 -0.37 20.12 4.71
CA GLN A 410 0.31 20.27 3.43
C GLN A 410 -0.28 19.32 2.40
N VAL A 411 -0.41 19.80 1.15
CA VAL A 411 -0.91 19.00 0.02
C VAL A 411 0.15 18.92 -1.06
N PHE A 412 0.35 17.73 -1.63
CA PHE A 412 1.34 17.45 -2.66
C PHE A 412 0.70 16.71 -3.83
N LEU A 413 1.17 17.03 -5.04
CA LEU A 413 0.74 16.40 -6.28
C LEU A 413 1.88 16.40 -7.28
N ASP A 414 2.06 15.30 -8.02
CA ASP A 414 2.88 15.27 -9.22
C ASP A 414 1.99 15.19 -10.46
N VAL A 415 2.13 16.16 -11.37
CA VAL A 415 1.41 16.14 -12.64
C VAL A 415 2.33 15.51 -13.67
N ALA A 416 2.02 14.28 -14.07
CA ALA A 416 2.76 13.58 -15.09
C ALA A 416 2.78 14.42 -16.37
N ALA A 417 3.94 14.46 -17.02
CA ALA A 417 3.97 14.86 -18.42
C ALA A 417 3.08 13.90 -19.20
N GLU A 418 2.17 14.44 -20.02
CA GLU A 418 1.58 13.63 -21.09
C GLU A 418 2.76 13.06 -21.88
N THR A 419 3.04 11.78 -21.71
CA THR A 419 3.91 11.10 -22.64
C THR A 419 3.19 11.21 -23.96
N GLN A 420 3.70 12.07 -24.86
CA GLN A 420 3.18 12.13 -26.22
C GLN A 420 3.08 10.68 -26.68
N PRO A 421 1.89 10.24 -27.13
CA PRO A 421 1.75 8.86 -27.49
C PRO A 421 2.82 8.52 -28.51
N ARG A 422 3.68 7.55 -28.20
CA ARG A 422 4.61 7.04 -29.20
C ARG A 422 3.74 6.42 -30.29
N PHE A 423 3.87 6.94 -31.50
CA PHE A 423 3.09 6.47 -32.63
C PHE A 423 3.85 5.37 -33.35
N MET A 424 3.16 4.28 -33.65
CA MET A 424 3.69 3.15 -34.40
C MET A 424 3.20 3.23 -35.84
N ASN A 425 4.12 3.34 -36.80
CA ASN A 425 3.76 3.33 -38.22
C ASN A 425 3.17 1.98 -38.59
N VAL A 426 1.97 1.99 -39.21
CA VAL A 426 1.36 0.79 -39.76
C VAL A 426 1.70 0.71 -41.24
N HIS A 427 2.51 -0.28 -41.59
CA HIS A 427 2.93 -0.54 -42.96
C HIS A 427 1.88 -1.41 -43.66
N ARG A 428 1.46 -1.00 -44.86
CA ARG A 428 0.50 -1.74 -45.69
C ARG A 428 1.23 -2.54 -46.75
N TYR A 429 0.90 -3.82 -46.84
CA TYR A 429 1.42 -4.76 -47.83
C TYR A 429 0.29 -5.39 -48.64
N LEU A 430 0.55 -5.72 -49.90
CA LEU A 430 -0.41 -6.32 -50.83
C LEU A 430 0.15 -7.59 -51.46
N ALA A 431 -0.63 -8.68 -51.43
CA ALA A 431 -0.39 -9.90 -52.18
C ALA A 431 -1.70 -10.40 -52.80
N GLY A 432 -1.81 -10.39 -54.13
CA GLY A 432 -3.07 -10.69 -54.81
C GLY A 432 -4.18 -9.69 -54.42
N PHE A 433 -5.17 -10.17 -53.66
CA PHE A 433 -6.27 -9.36 -53.11
C PHE A 433 -6.19 -9.14 -51.59
N ASP A 434 -5.16 -9.69 -50.92
CA ASP A 434 -4.98 -9.61 -49.48
C ASP A 434 -4.19 -8.35 -49.07
N TYR A 435 -4.72 -7.61 -48.10
CA TYR A 435 -4.06 -6.44 -47.52
C TYR A 435 -3.62 -6.72 -46.08
N LEU A 436 -2.31 -6.75 -45.87
CA LEU A 436 -1.71 -6.94 -44.56
C LEU A 436 -1.24 -5.60 -44.00
N TYR A 437 -1.58 -5.35 -42.73
CA TYR A 437 -1.20 -4.18 -41.96
C TYR A 437 -0.38 -4.65 -40.75
N THR A 438 0.82 -4.11 -40.60
CA THR A 438 1.71 -4.46 -39.48
C THR A 438 2.53 -3.26 -39.02
N THR A 439 2.77 -3.20 -37.71
CA THR A 439 3.69 -2.25 -37.08
C THR A 439 5.10 -2.79 -36.92
N ASN A 440 5.32 -4.08 -37.24
CA ASN A 440 6.61 -4.74 -37.11
C ASN A 440 6.95 -5.57 -38.37
N PRO A 441 7.21 -4.89 -39.52
CA PRO A 441 7.53 -5.58 -40.77
C PRO A 441 8.82 -6.40 -40.68
N GLN A 442 9.75 -6.05 -39.79
CA GLN A 442 11.00 -6.79 -39.57
C GLN A 442 10.72 -8.17 -38.96
N ALA A 443 9.87 -8.26 -37.93
CA ALA A 443 9.49 -9.54 -37.34
C ALA A 443 8.73 -10.45 -38.32
N GLU A 444 8.05 -9.84 -39.31
CA GLU A 444 7.25 -10.57 -40.30
C GLU A 444 7.96 -10.79 -41.64
N ALA A 445 9.25 -10.44 -41.75
CA ALA A 445 9.99 -10.38 -43.01
C ALA A 445 9.93 -11.69 -43.81
N THR A 446 10.08 -12.84 -43.14
CA THR A 446 10.01 -14.16 -43.78
C THR A 446 8.64 -14.41 -44.42
N ARG A 447 7.54 -14.09 -43.70
CA ARG A 447 6.17 -14.25 -44.23
C ARG A 447 5.96 -13.34 -45.43
N LEU A 448 6.37 -12.09 -45.31
CA LEU A 448 6.21 -11.10 -46.38
C LEU A 448 6.94 -11.54 -47.65
N GLN A 449 8.15 -12.07 -47.53
CA GLN A 449 8.93 -12.57 -48.66
C GLN A 449 8.33 -13.84 -49.28
N VAL A 450 8.06 -14.88 -48.47
CA VAL A 450 7.58 -16.18 -48.95
C VAL A 450 6.21 -16.08 -49.63
N LYS A 451 5.33 -15.20 -49.14
CA LYS A 451 3.97 -15.00 -49.70
C LYS A 451 3.92 -13.93 -50.79
N GLY A 452 5.05 -13.31 -51.15
CA GLY A 452 5.12 -12.32 -52.23
C GLY A 452 4.43 -10.99 -51.92
N TYR A 453 4.41 -10.56 -50.66
CA TYR A 453 3.83 -9.29 -50.25
C TYR A 453 4.68 -8.10 -50.70
N ARG A 454 4.05 -7.18 -51.45
CA ARG A 454 4.67 -5.91 -51.84
C ARG A 454 4.33 -4.82 -50.83
N HIS A 455 5.35 -4.09 -50.35
CA HIS A 455 5.15 -2.90 -49.52
C HIS A 455 4.50 -1.77 -50.35
N THR A 456 3.45 -1.16 -49.80
CA THR A 456 2.68 -0.08 -50.44
C THR A 456 2.71 1.25 -49.68
N GLY A 457 3.53 1.34 -48.62
CA GLY A 457 3.72 2.55 -47.81
C GLY A 457 3.21 2.42 -46.37
N ILE A 458 3.16 3.55 -45.68
CA ILE A 458 2.56 3.69 -44.34
C ILE A 458 1.10 4.10 -44.55
N ALA A 459 0.16 3.32 -44.02
CA ALA A 459 -1.27 3.59 -44.19
C ALA A 459 -1.84 4.52 -43.12
N PHE A 460 -1.41 4.35 -41.88
CA PHE A 460 -1.82 5.14 -40.70
C PHE A 460 -0.85 4.89 -39.54
N ARG A 461 -1.04 5.60 -38.43
CA ARG A 461 -0.29 5.36 -37.19
C ARG A 461 -1.21 4.90 -36.06
N LEU A 462 -0.79 3.84 -35.37
CA LEU A 462 -1.39 3.40 -34.12
C LEU A 462 -0.67 4.01 -32.92
N PHE A 463 -1.29 3.92 -31.76
CA PHE A 463 -0.71 4.28 -30.47
C PHE A 463 0.12 3.13 -29.92
N SER A 464 1.19 3.43 -29.20
CA SER A 464 1.94 2.41 -28.46
C SER A 464 1.09 1.78 -27.35
N PRO A 465 1.36 0.50 -26.99
CA PRO A 465 0.74 -0.15 -25.83
C PRO A 465 0.81 0.67 -24.55
N GLY A 466 -0.31 0.72 -23.83
CA GLY A 466 -0.45 1.48 -22.58
C GLY A 466 -0.85 2.95 -22.74
N THR A 467 -1.07 3.45 -23.97
CA THR A 467 -1.54 4.83 -24.18
C THR A 467 -2.94 5.05 -23.57
N PRO A 468 -3.14 6.05 -22.69
CA PRO A 468 -4.44 6.34 -22.10
C PRO A 468 -5.54 6.61 -23.14
N GLY A 469 -6.75 6.10 -22.89
CA GLY A 469 -7.91 6.29 -23.80
C GLY A 469 -7.88 5.44 -25.07
N THR A 470 -6.97 4.46 -25.15
CA THR A 470 -6.85 3.53 -26.29
C THR A 470 -6.94 2.08 -25.82
N THR A 471 -7.17 1.16 -26.77
CA THR A 471 -7.25 -0.28 -26.52
C THR A 471 -6.51 -1.03 -27.62
N ASP A 472 -6.21 -2.31 -27.42
CA ASP A 472 -5.54 -3.14 -28.42
C ASP A 472 -6.32 -3.20 -29.74
N PHE A 473 -5.60 -3.19 -30.85
CA PHE A 473 -6.11 -3.36 -32.20
C PHE A 473 -5.58 -4.69 -32.76
N PHE A 474 -6.48 -5.66 -32.83
CA PHE A 474 -6.15 -7.04 -33.11
C PHE A 474 -6.24 -7.37 -34.59
N ARG A 475 -5.50 -8.39 -35.01
CA ARG A 475 -5.47 -8.95 -36.36
C ARG A 475 -5.92 -10.41 -36.36
N TRP A 476 -6.68 -10.78 -37.39
CA TRP A 476 -7.04 -12.16 -37.71
C TRP A 476 -6.75 -12.47 -39.18
N PHE A 477 -6.47 -13.73 -39.50
CA PHE A 477 -6.23 -14.19 -40.86
C PHE A 477 -7.11 -15.39 -41.23
N ASN A 478 -7.75 -15.35 -42.41
CA ASN A 478 -8.50 -16.48 -42.96
C ASN A 478 -7.72 -17.14 -44.12
N PRO A 479 -7.16 -18.35 -43.94
CA PRO A 479 -6.33 -19.00 -44.96
C PRO A 479 -7.12 -19.43 -46.19
N SER A 480 -8.41 -19.77 -46.06
CA SER A 480 -9.25 -20.19 -47.19
C SER A 480 -9.68 -19.02 -48.07
N LYS A 481 -9.86 -17.84 -47.48
CA LYS A 481 -10.24 -16.61 -48.19
C LYS A 481 -9.03 -15.77 -48.63
N GLY A 482 -7.90 -15.91 -47.94
CA GLY A 482 -6.75 -15.04 -48.12
C GLY A 482 -7.06 -13.60 -47.70
N ASP A 483 -7.62 -13.42 -46.50
CA ASP A 483 -8.06 -12.11 -46.00
C ASP A 483 -7.61 -11.87 -44.55
N HIS A 484 -7.15 -10.64 -44.29
CA HIS A 484 -6.90 -10.14 -42.94
C HIS A 484 -8.02 -9.20 -42.45
N PHE A 485 -8.49 -9.47 -41.23
CA PHE A 485 -9.47 -8.65 -40.54
C PHE A 485 -8.88 -8.00 -39.28
N TYR A 486 -9.30 -6.77 -38.97
CA TYR A 486 -8.80 -6.00 -37.84
C TYR A 486 -9.93 -5.37 -37.04
N SER A 487 -9.82 -5.44 -35.71
CA SER A 487 -10.82 -4.91 -34.79
C SER A 487 -10.21 -4.69 -33.42
N TYR A 488 -10.75 -3.73 -32.66
CA TYR A 488 -10.41 -3.58 -31.25
C TYR A 488 -11.23 -4.47 -30.31
N ASP A 489 -12.30 -5.10 -30.81
CA ASP A 489 -13.03 -6.10 -30.05
C ASP A 489 -12.24 -7.43 -30.10
N PRO A 490 -11.83 -8.01 -28.96
CA PRO A 490 -11.10 -9.28 -28.92
C PRO A 490 -11.89 -10.48 -29.47
N LYS A 491 -13.22 -10.35 -29.65
CA LYS A 491 -14.07 -11.33 -30.34
C LYS A 491 -14.35 -10.97 -31.80
N GLY A 492 -13.76 -9.89 -32.31
CA GLY A 492 -13.89 -9.41 -33.67
C GLY A 492 -15.12 -8.56 -33.97
N GLY A 493 -16.04 -8.36 -33.01
CA GLY A 493 -17.28 -7.59 -33.18
C GLY A 493 -18.32 -8.24 -34.10
N LYS A 494 -17.99 -9.36 -34.75
CA LYS A 494 -18.85 -10.18 -35.59
C LYS A 494 -18.35 -11.63 -35.57
N PRO A 495 -19.18 -12.63 -35.90
CA PRO A 495 -18.68 -13.98 -36.12
C PRO A 495 -17.60 -14.01 -37.21
N LEU A 496 -16.42 -14.56 -36.90
CA LEU A 496 -15.29 -14.68 -37.81
C LEU A 496 -14.99 -16.16 -38.16
N PRO A 497 -15.90 -16.88 -38.84
CA PRO A 497 -15.68 -18.30 -39.15
C PRO A 497 -14.47 -18.50 -40.07
N GLY A 498 -13.58 -19.41 -39.65
CA GLY A 498 -12.35 -19.74 -40.37
C GLY A 498 -11.23 -18.71 -40.26
N TYR A 499 -11.41 -17.66 -39.44
CA TYR A 499 -10.32 -16.73 -39.12
C TYR A 499 -9.53 -17.22 -37.90
N LEU A 500 -8.21 -17.14 -38.01
CA LEU A 500 -7.25 -17.45 -36.95
C LEU A 500 -6.78 -16.14 -36.32
N PHE A 501 -6.79 -16.07 -34.99
CA PHE A 501 -6.32 -14.90 -34.25
C PHE A 501 -4.79 -14.80 -34.33
N GLU A 502 -4.26 -13.64 -34.73
CA GLU A 502 -2.82 -13.38 -34.86
C GLU A 502 -2.27 -12.40 -33.81
N GLY A 503 -3.12 -11.86 -32.93
CA GLY A 503 -2.71 -10.97 -31.84
C GLY A 503 -2.88 -9.47 -32.12
N SER A 504 -2.40 -8.64 -31.20
CA SER A 504 -2.44 -7.17 -31.29
C SER A 504 -1.31 -6.63 -32.17
N ILE A 505 -1.61 -5.60 -32.97
CA ILE A 505 -0.61 -4.86 -33.77
C ILE A 505 -0.31 -3.47 -33.19
N GLY A 506 -0.88 -3.11 -32.05
CA GLY A 506 -0.76 -1.79 -31.40
C GLY A 506 -2.10 -1.35 -30.81
N ASN A 507 -2.22 -0.10 -30.37
CA ASN A 507 -3.44 0.41 -29.76
C ASN A 507 -4.16 1.44 -30.63
N ILE A 508 -5.49 1.46 -30.56
CA ILE A 508 -6.38 2.33 -31.32
C ILE A 508 -7.35 3.07 -30.38
N GLY A 509 -7.75 4.29 -30.73
CA GLY A 509 -8.80 5.00 -30.01
C GLY A 509 -10.18 4.43 -30.34
N THR A 510 -11.00 4.14 -29.33
CA THR A 510 -12.41 3.76 -29.49
C THR A 510 -13.34 4.97 -29.52
N SER A 511 -12.82 6.14 -29.15
CA SER A 511 -13.46 7.45 -29.26
C SER A 511 -12.47 8.48 -29.81
N ARG A 512 -12.97 9.63 -30.28
CA ARG A 512 -12.15 10.66 -30.91
C ARG A 512 -11.23 11.31 -29.87
N LEU A 513 -9.92 11.20 -30.08
CA LEU A 513 -8.87 11.83 -29.27
C LEU A 513 -8.30 13.05 -30.00
N THR A 514 -7.58 13.92 -29.29
CA THR A 514 -7.02 15.14 -29.87
C THR A 514 -6.10 14.83 -31.06
N GLY A 515 -6.49 15.35 -32.22
CA GLY A 515 -5.80 15.24 -33.50
C GLY A 515 -5.84 13.87 -34.18
N THR A 516 -6.69 12.94 -33.73
CA THR A 516 -6.95 11.71 -34.48
C THR A 516 -7.96 11.91 -35.62
N ARG A 517 -7.98 10.93 -36.52
CA ARG A 517 -8.93 10.79 -37.63
C ARG A 517 -9.50 9.37 -37.66
N GLU A 518 -10.65 9.21 -38.30
CA GLU A 518 -11.31 7.93 -38.46
C GLU A 518 -10.46 6.96 -39.31
N LEU A 519 -10.42 5.69 -38.90
CA LEU A 519 -9.96 4.59 -39.73
C LEU A 519 -11.18 3.91 -40.36
N TYR A 520 -11.37 4.08 -41.66
CA TYR A 520 -12.48 3.50 -42.40
C TYR A 520 -12.14 2.05 -42.82
N ARG A 521 -13.08 1.14 -42.59
CA ARG A 521 -13.04 -0.24 -43.05
C ARG A 521 -13.92 -0.40 -44.29
N TRP A 522 -13.41 -1.10 -45.28
CA TRP A 522 -14.06 -1.38 -46.55
C TRP A 522 -14.05 -2.88 -46.82
N PHE A 523 -15.10 -3.41 -47.42
CA PHE A 523 -15.26 -4.84 -47.71
C PHE A 523 -15.64 -5.09 -49.16
N ASN A 524 -15.01 -6.07 -49.80
CA ASN A 524 -15.34 -6.51 -51.15
C ASN A 524 -16.07 -7.87 -51.12
N PRO A 525 -17.35 -7.95 -51.50
CA PRO A 525 -18.10 -9.20 -51.45
C PRO A 525 -17.67 -10.22 -52.52
N THR A 526 -16.98 -9.80 -53.58
CA THR A 526 -16.50 -10.70 -54.64
C THR A 526 -15.21 -11.41 -54.22
N THR A 527 -14.29 -10.70 -53.56
CA THR A 527 -13.01 -11.27 -53.12
C THR A 527 -13.01 -11.67 -51.65
N ASN A 528 -14.04 -11.31 -50.88
CA ASN A 528 -14.10 -11.42 -49.42
C ASN A 528 -12.98 -10.67 -48.67
N GLY A 529 -12.34 -9.70 -49.32
CA GLY A 529 -11.22 -8.94 -48.76
C GLY A 529 -11.64 -7.68 -48.01
N HIS A 530 -10.91 -7.35 -46.93
CA HIS A 530 -11.03 -6.09 -46.20
C HIS A 530 -9.91 -5.11 -46.56
N PHE A 531 -10.22 -3.81 -46.48
CA PHE A 531 -9.27 -2.72 -46.72
C PHE A 531 -9.47 -1.60 -45.69
N TYR A 532 -8.38 -0.98 -45.23
CA TYR A 532 -8.38 0.00 -44.16
C TYR A 532 -7.64 1.25 -44.61
N THR A 533 -8.27 2.42 -44.43
CA THR A 533 -7.69 3.70 -44.80
C THR A 533 -8.25 4.83 -43.96
N THR A 534 -7.49 5.91 -43.83
CA THR A 534 -7.95 7.16 -43.21
C THR A 534 -8.62 8.10 -44.20
N GLU A 535 -8.60 7.77 -45.49
CA GLU A 535 -9.28 8.54 -46.53
C GLU A 535 -10.75 8.13 -46.61
N GLN A 536 -11.65 9.09 -46.33
CA GLN A 536 -13.10 8.86 -46.37
C GLN A 536 -13.59 8.37 -47.75
N GLY A 537 -12.89 8.74 -48.82
CA GLY A 537 -13.16 8.28 -50.19
C GLY A 537 -12.65 6.86 -50.51
N GLY A 538 -12.04 6.16 -49.55
CA GLY A 538 -11.58 4.78 -49.71
C GLY A 538 -10.36 4.62 -50.62
N GLU A 539 -9.59 5.69 -50.91
CA GLU A 539 -8.46 5.64 -51.85
C GLU A 539 -8.83 5.09 -53.26
N GLY A 540 -10.07 5.32 -53.71
CA GLY A 540 -10.55 4.81 -55.00
C GLY A 540 -10.83 3.30 -55.03
N ILE A 541 -10.80 2.62 -53.87
CA ILE A 541 -11.10 1.19 -53.74
C ILE A 541 -12.53 0.83 -54.15
N THR A 542 -13.44 1.81 -54.15
CA THR A 542 -14.82 1.68 -54.65
C THR A 542 -14.88 1.25 -56.11
N LYS A 543 -13.95 1.73 -56.95
CA LYS A 543 -13.81 1.30 -58.36
C LYS A 543 -13.42 -0.17 -58.51
N LYS A 544 -12.92 -0.79 -57.43
CA LYS A 544 -12.54 -2.21 -57.35
C LYS A 544 -13.62 -3.07 -56.69
N GLY A 545 -14.83 -2.54 -56.49
CA GLY A 545 -15.98 -3.29 -55.96
C GLY A 545 -16.09 -3.31 -54.42
N TYR A 546 -15.24 -2.57 -53.72
CA TYR A 546 -15.32 -2.45 -52.26
C TYR A 546 -16.45 -1.51 -51.84
N ARG A 547 -17.10 -1.87 -50.73
CA ARG A 547 -18.20 -1.13 -50.10
C ARG A 547 -17.79 -0.72 -48.69
N PHE A 548 -18.34 0.39 -48.21
CA PHE A 548 -18.09 0.85 -46.85
C PHE A 548 -18.62 -0.16 -45.82
N ASP A 549 -17.79 -0.53 -44.84
CA ASP A 549 -18.07 -1.57 -43.82
C ASP A 549 -17.94 -1.03 -42.38
N GLY A 550 -17.85 0.30 -42.22
CA GLY A 550 -17.85 0.98 -40.93
C GLY A 550 -16.52 1.64 -40.55
N ILE A 551 -16.50 2.25 -39.37
CA ILE A 551 -15.30 2.85 -38.78
C ILE A 551 -14.67 1.82 -37.83
N ALA A 552 -13.40 1.50 -38.06
CA ALA A 552 -12.65 0.56 -37.24
C ALA A 552 -12.12 1.19 -35.93
N GLY A 553 -12.01 2.52 -35.88
CA GLY A 553 -11.58 3.28 -34.70
C GLY A 553 -10.95 4.61 -35.10
N PHE A 554 -10.18 5.21 -34.19
CA PHE A 554 -9.51 6.49 -34.40
C PHE A 554 -7.97 6.33 -34.33
N VAL A 555 -7.29 6.84 -35.36
CA VAL A 555 -5.84 6.69 -35.60
C VAL A 555 -5.20 8.03 -35.94
N ARG A 556 -3.87 8.08 -36.09
CA ARG A 556 -3.11 9.29 -36.47
C ARG A 556 -2.63 9.29 -37.92
#